data_AF-A0A1C5ULF2-F1
#
_entry.id   AF-A0A1C5ULF2-F1
#
_cell.length_a   1.000
_cell.length_b   1.000
_cell.length_c   1.000
_cell.angle_alpha   90.00
_cell.angle_beta   90.00
_cell.angle_gamma   90.00
#
_symmetry.space_group_name_H-M   'P 1'
#
loop_
_entity.id
_entity.type
_entity.pdbx_description
1 polymer ?
#
loop_
_entity_poly.entity_id
_entity_poly.type
_entity_poly.pdbx_seq_one_letter_code
_entity_poly.pdbx_strand_id
1 'polypeptide(L)'
;MEKKYWEDKEYAYFSHKKCEYFPCHKGADPEDFNCLFCYCPLYALGEKCGGNFKYNEKGFKDCTNCQLPHKKKNYGYVTGKYQELAAMMQKVREADHKNENE
;
A
#
# COMPACT_ATOMS: atom_id res chain seq x y z
N MET A 1 -6.19 -7.23 24.09
CA MET A 1 -5.39 -7.56 22.90
C MET A 1 -3.97 -7.09 23.16
N GLU A 2 -2.98 -7.90 22.83
CA GLU A 2 -1.58 -7.54 22.97
C GLU A 2 -1.21 -6.46 21.94
N LYS A 3 -0.38 -5.50 22.36
CA LYS A 3 0.08 -4.38 21.54
C LYS A 3 0.96 -4.90 20.41
N LYS A 4 0.73 -4.44 19.17
CA LYS A 4 1.56 -4.88 18.03
C LYS A 4 2.96 -4.27 18.11
N TYR A 5 3.96 -4.96 17.56
CA TYR A 5 5.37 -4.56 17.62
C TYR A 5 5.67 -3.15 17.05
N TRP A 6 4.82 -2.68 16.14
CA TRP A 6 4.91 -1.39 15.46
C TRP A 6 4.04 -0.30 16.08
N GLU A 7 3.14 -0.64 17.01
CA GLU A 7 2.31 0.36 17.69
C GLU A 7 3.22 1.26 18.54
N ASP A 8 3.07 2.57 18.36
CA ASP A 8 3.89 3.65 18.92
C ASP A 8 5.36 3.66 18.47
N LYS A 9 5.65 3.15 17.27
CA LYS A 9 6.97 3.27 16.65
C LYS A 9 6.98 4.35 15.57
N GLU A 10 7.95 5.24 15.64
CA GLU A 10 8.13 6.32 14.66
C GLU A 10 8.40 5.79 13.23
N TYR A 11 8.99 4.60 13.07
CA TYR A 11 9.16 4.01 11.74
C TYR A 11 7.83 3.58 11.10
N ALA A 12 6.76 3.43 11.89
CA ALA A 12 5.47 2.95 11.41
C ALA A 12 4.55 4.10 10.94
N TYR A 13 4.96 5.34 11.18
CA TYR A 13 4.15 6.51 10.92
C TYR A 13 5.01 7.73 10.60
N PHE A 14 4.69 8.42 9.50
CA PHE A 14 5.29 9.68 9.15
C PHE A 14 4.24 10.58 8.52
N SER A 15 4.25 11.88 8.81
CA SER A 15 3.33 12.85 8.19
C SER A 15 4.07 14.11 7.76
N HIS A 16 4.20 14.29 6.44
CA HIS A 16 4.86 15.46 5.86
C HIS A 16 3.85 16.60 5.65
N LYS A 17 3.37 17.22 6.74
CA LYS A 17 2.34 18.28 6.67
C LYS A 17 2.73 19.51 5.82
N LYS A 18 4.02 19.67 5.51
CA LYS A 18 4.54 20.75 4.65
C LYS A 18 4.56 20.42 3.15
N CYS A 19 4.22 19.19 2.76
CA CYS A 19 4.13 18.80 1.35
C CYS A 19 3.05 19.60 0.63
N GLU A 20 3.32 20.02 -0.60
CA GLU A 20 2.40 20.79 -1.46
C GLU A 20 1.13 19.99 -1.82
N TYR A 21 1.19 18.67 -1.69
CA TYR A 21 0.08 17.77 -1.96
C TYR A 21 -0.68 17.37 -0.68
N PHE A 22 -0.27 17.80 0.52
CA PHE A 22 -0.86 17.31 1.76
C PHE A 22 -2.22 17.97 2.09
N PRO A 23 -3.25 17.19 2.48
CA PRO A 23 -3.38 15.74 2.35
C PRO A 23 -3.64 15.32 0.89
N CYS A 24 -2.93 14.30 0.40
CA CYS A 24 -2.99 13.93 -1.02
C CYS A 24 -4.34 13.36 -1.45
N HIS A 25 -5.15 12.89 -0.49
CA HIS A 25 -6.47 12.33 -0.74
C HIS A 25 -7.55 13.21 -0.13
N LYS A 26 -8.56 13.55 -0.95
CA LYS A 26 -9.70 14.36 -0.52
C LYS A 26 -10.43 13.68 0.65
N GLY A 27 -10.73 14.48 1.68
CA GLY A 27 -11.45 14.02 2.88
C GLY A 27 -10.64 13.10 3.78
N ALA A 28 -9.31 13.03 3.63
CA ALA A 28 -8.46 12.35 4.58
C ALA A 28 -8.25 13.22 5.82
N ASP A 29 -8.17 12.59 6.99
CA ASP A 29 -7.91 13.27 8.27
C ASP A 29 -6.42 13.66 8.37
N PRO A 30 -6.08 14.96 8.39
CA PRO A 30 -4.69 15.42 8.49
C PRO A 30 -3.93 14.94 9.73
N GLU A 31 -4.63 14.61 10.81
CA GLU A 31 -3.98 14.15 12.06
C GLU A 31 -3.72 12.64 12.08
N ASP A 32 -4.44 11.86 11.26
CA ASP A 32 -4.21 10.42 11.05
C ASP A 32 -3.43 10.12 9.75
N PHE A 33 -3.15 11.14 8.94
CA PHE A 33 -2.60 10.97 7.59
C PHE A 33 -1.15 10.46 7.60
N ASN A 34 -0.96 9.23 7.13
CA ASN A 34 0.34 8.58 7.01
C ASN A 34 0.91 8.73 5.59
N CYS A 35 2.03 9.46 5.48
CA CYS A 35 2.79 9.69 4.25
C CYS A 35 3.79 8.56 3.93
N LEU A 36 4.01 7.61 4.86
CA LEU A 36 4.99 6.53 4.69
C LEU A 36 4.77 5.71 3.40
N PHE A 37 3.52 5.61 2.96
CA PHE A 37 3.11 4.85 1.78
C PHE A 37 2.45 5.75 0.72
N CYS A 38 2.92 6.99 0.56
CA CYS A 38 2.50 7.92 -0.50
C CYS A 38 2.49 7.28 -1.89
N TYR A 39 3.50 6.46 -2.19
CA TYR A 39 3.40 5.50 -3.28
C TYR A 39 2.83 4.19 -2.74
N CYS A 40 1.63 3.81 -3.18
CA CYS A 40 0.95 2.63 -2.67
C CYS A 40 1.73 1.36 -3.06
N PRO A 41 2.36 0.64 -2.10
CA PRO A 41 3.14 -0.55 -2.41
C PRO A 41 2.24 -1.72 -2.83
N LEU A 42 0.91 -1.58 -2.68
CA LEU A 42 -0.08 -2.61 -2.97
C LEU A 42 -0.72 -2.45 -4.35
N TYR A 43 -0.28 -1.49 -5.16
CA TYR A 43 -0.87 -1.22 -6.48
C TYR A 43 -0.94 -2.50 -7.33
N ALA A 44 0.20 -3.20 -7.44
CA ALA A 44 0.38 -4.40 -8.25
C ALA A 44 -0.42 -5.63 -7.75
N LEU A 45 -0.94 -5.61 -6.52
CA LEU A 45 -1.81 -6.68 -6.03
C LEU A 45 -3.19 -6.73 -6.71
N GLY A 46 -3.53 -5.74 -7.54
CA GLY A 46 -4.85 -5.67 -8.17
C GLY A 46 -5.96 -5.70 -7.11
N GLU A 47 -6.99 -6.51 -7.32
CA GLU A 47 -8.13 -6.63 -6.40
C GLU A 47 -7.75 -7.14 -5.00
N LYS A 48 -6.61 -7.83 -4.87
CA LYS A 48 -6.14 -8.36 -3.59
C LYS A 48 -5.62 -7.28 -2.63
N CYS A 49 -5.50 -6.02 -3.06
CA CYS A 49 -5.01 -4.94 -2.19
C CYS A 49 -6.01 -4.50 -1.12
N GLY A 50 -7.31 -4.83 -1.27
CA GLY A 50 -8.37 -4.47 -0.31
C GLY A 50 -8.63 -2.97 -0.13
N GLY A 51 -8.10 -2.12 -1.03
CA GLY A 51 -8.29 -0.68 -1.01
C GLY A 51 -9.55 -0.23 -1.77
N ASN A 52 -9.94 1.03 -1.58
CA ASN A 52 -11.05 1.66 -2.28
C ASN A 52 -10.59 2.28 -3.61
N PHE A 53 -10.21 1.42 -4.56
CA PHE A 53 -9.78 1.81 -5.90
C PHE A 53 -10.88 1.52 -6.93
N LYS A 54 -10.72 2.04 -8.15
CA LYS A 54 -11.47 1.65 -9.34
C LYS A 54 -10.52 1.42 -10.51
N TYR A 55 -10.92 0.66 -11.52
CA TYR A 55 -10.20 0.64 -12.79
C TYR A 55 -10.81 1.69 -13.72
N ASN A 56 -9.97 2.44 -14.42
CA ASN A 56 -10.43 3.33 -15.49
C ASN A 56 -10.65 2.55 -16.80
N GLU A 57 -11.18 3.23 -17.82
CA GLU A 57 -11.46 2.63 -19.13
C GLU A 57 -10.24 2.04 -19.84
N LYS A 58 -9.03 2.49 -19.46
CA LYS A 58 -7.74 2.00 -19.99
C LYS A 58 -7.18 0.82 -19.17
N GLY A 59 -7.91 0.35 -18.16
CA GLY A 59 -7.48 -0.75 -17.29
C GLY A 59 -6.45 -0.35 -16.22
N PHE A 60 -6.17 0.95 -16.03
CA PHE A 60 -5.28 1.38 -14.94
C PHE A 60 -6.06 1.54 -13.64
N LYS A 61 -5.39 1.19 -12.54
CA LYS A 61 -5.92 1.35 -11.20
C LYS A 61 -5.90 2.81 -10.79
N ASP A 62 -7.05 3.37 -10.47
CA ASP A 62 -7.23 4.70 -9.91
C ASP A 62 -7.49 4.60 -8.41
N CYS A 63 -6.52 5.06 -7.63
CA CYS A 63 -6.55 5.07 -6.17
C CYS A 63 -6.93 6.44 -5.58
N THR A 64 -7.40 7.41 -6.38
CA THR A 64 -7.69 8.78 -5.91
C THR A 64 -8.63 8.83 -4.70
N ASN A 65 -9.54 7.86 -4.57
CA ASN A 65 -10.48 7.75 -3.45
C ASN A 65 -10.06 6.73 -2.36
N CYS A 66 -8.83 6.23 -2.41
CA CYS A 66 -8.31 5.24 -1.49
C CYS A 66 -7.44 5.90 -0.41
N GLN A 67 -7.85 5.78 0.86
CA GLN A 67 -7.05 6.24 2.00
C GLN A 67 -6.42 5.08 2.78
N LEU A 68 -6.54 3.84 2.30
CA LEU A 68 -6.07 2.65 3.01
C LEU A 68 -4.60 2.75 3.45
N PRO A 69 -3.63 3.12 2.58
CA PRO A 69 -2.24 3.22 3.02
C PRO A 69 -1.95 4.47 3.87
N HIS A 70 -2.91 5.40 3.97
CA HIS A 70 -2.73 6.72 4.58
C HIS A 70 -3.30 6.84 6.00
N LYS A 71 -3.63 5.73 6.65
CA LYS A 71 -4.10 5.73 8.05
C LYS A 71 -3.04 5.13 8.95
N LYS A 72 -2.75 5.75 10.10
CA LYS A 72 -1.73 5.28 11.05
C LYS A 72 -1.94 3.81 11.45
N LYS A 73 -3.20 3.44 11.69
CA LYS A 73 -3.59 2.07 12.09
C LYS A 73 -3.33 0.99 11.03
N ASN A 74 -3.08 1.38 9.77
CA ASN A 74 -2.97 0.44 8.65
C ASN A 74 -1.53 0.01 8.34
N TYR A 75 -0.52 0.47 9.09
CA TYR A 75 0.88 0.06 8.88
C TYR A 75 1.03 -1.46 8.74
N GLY A 76 0.54 -2.21 9.73
CA GLY A 76 0.65 -3.67 9.73
C GLY A 76 -0.10 -4.35 8.57
N TYR A 77 -1.20 -3.75 8.09
CA TYR A 77 -1.92 -4.28 6.92
C TYR A 77 -1.08 -4.12 5.65
N VAL A 78 -0.52 -2.93 5.44
CA VAL A 78 0.27 -2.62 4.24
C VAL A 78 1.53 -3.47 4.18
N THR A 79 2.29 -3.57 5.28
CA THR A 79 3.51 -4.37 5.32
C THR A 79 3.22 -5.87 5.21
N GLY A 80 2.12 -6.35 5.78
CA GLY A 80 1.66 -7.73 5.61
C GLY A 80 1.31 -8.07 4.16
N LYS A 81 0.54 -7.20 3.49
CA LYS A 81 0.18 -7.38 2.07
C LYS A 81 1.37 -7.30 1.12
N TYR A 82 2.41 -6.53 1.47
CA TYR A 82 3.64 -6.49 0.68
C TYR A 82 4.33 -7.86 0.59
N GLN A 83 4.26 -8.68 1.64
CA GLN A 83 4.81 -10.04 1.60
C GLN A 83 4.07 -10.93 0.58
N GLU A 84 2.75 -10.76 0.43
CA GLU A 84 1.98 -11.44 -0.61
C GLU A 84 2.44 -11.01 -2.01
N LEU A 85 2.73 -9.71 -2.21
CA LEU A 85 3.26 -9.20 -3.48
C LEU A 85 4.63 -9.80 -3.79
N ALA A 86 5.54 -9.79 -2.82
CA ALA A 86 6.88 -10.38 -2.97
C ALA A 86 6.82 -11.87 -3.32
N ALA A 87 5.94 -12.63 -2.64
CA ALA A 87 5.74 -14.04 -2.93
C ALA A 87 5.16 -14.29 -4.33
N MET A 88 4.26 -13.43 -4.82
CA MET A 88 3.77 -13.54 -6.20
C MET A 88 4.88 -13.27 -7.22
N MET A 89 5.72 -12.26 -6.99
CA MET A 89 6.86 -11.98 -7.87
C MET A 89 7.89 -13.10 -7.88
N GLN A 90 8.13 -13.75 -6.74
CA GLN A 90 9.01 -14.93 -6.68
C GLN A 90 8.47 -16.06 -7.57
N LYS A 91 7.16 -16.34 -7.53
CA LYS A 91 6.53 -17.38 -8.36
C LYS A 91 6.61 -17.07 -9.85
N VAL A 92 6.47 -15.80 -10.23
CA VAL A 92 6.64 -15.37 -11.64
C VAL A 92 8.07 -15.71 -12.11
N ARG A 93 9.09 -15.30 -11.34
CA ARG A 93 10.49 -15.61 -11.66
C ARG A 93 10.76 -17.12 -11.76
N GLU A 94 10.19 -17.91 -10.86
CA GLU A 94 10.32 -19.37 -10.89
C GLU A 94 9.64 -20.01 -12.11
N ALA A 95 8.53 -19.45 -12.57
CA ALA A 95 7.85 -19.91 -13.79
C ALA A 95 8.65 -19.53 -15.04
N ASP A 96 9.18 -18.31 -15.09
CA ASP A 96 10.02 -17.84 -16.20
C ASP A 96 11.26 -18.72 -16.36
N HIS A 97 11.94 -19.06 -15.26
CA HIS A 97 13.10 -19.96 -15.29
C HIS A 97 12.76 -21.40 -15.72
N LYS A 98 11.54 -21.89 -15.51
CA LYS A 98 11.14 -23.21 -16.02
C LYS A 98 10.93 -23.17 -17.53
N ASN A 99 10.30 -22.11 -18.03
CA ASN A 99 10.06 -21.92 -19.46
C ASN A 99 11.36 -21.67 -20.26
N GLU A 100 12.41 -21.14 -19.65
CA GLU A 100 13.73 -20.96 -20.27
C GLU A 100 14.55 -22.25 -20.37
N ASN A 101 14.22 -23.27 -19.56
CA ASN A 101 14.94 -24.55 -19.49
C ASN A 101 14.16 -25.73 -20.09
N GLU A 102 13.02 -25.46 -20.74
CA GLU A 102 12.23 -26.37 -21.60
C GLU A 102 12.48 -26.04 -23.08
#